data_AF-R2XFB4-F1
#
_entry.id   AF-R2XFB4-F1
#
_cell.length_a   1.000
_cell.length_b   1.000
_cell.length_c   1.000
_cell.angle_alpha   90.00
_cell.angle_beta   90.00
_cell.angle_gamma   90.00
#
_symmetry.space_group_name_H-M   'P 1'
#
loop_
_entity.id
_entity.type
_entity.pdbx_description
1 polymer ?
#
loop_
_entity_poly.entity_id
_entity_poly.type
_entity_poly.pdbx_seq_one_letter_code
_entity_poly.pdbx_strand_id
1 'polypeptide(L)'
;MIMEINKAEESFKAKLSTRLIEAEERGFWKGYREGQKKARLKWERVARENTLKMLKDQIPVEKIVEYSLLDLEAIKKLKDTHMDQC
;
A
#
# COMPACT_ATOMS: atom_id res chain seq x y z
N MET A 1 37.19 -39.62 -24.58
CA MET A 1 37.27 -38.20 -24.18
C MET A 1 36.25 -38.02 -23.07
N ILE A 2 36.69 -38.07 -21.80
CA ILE A 2 35.78 -37.98 -20.65
C ILE A 2 35.56 -36.49 -20.39
N MET A 3 34.32 -36.03 -20.56
CA MET A 3 33.92 -34.70 -20.10
C MET A 3 33.97 -34.71 -18.57
N GLU A 4 35.10 -34.32 -17.99
CA GLU A 4 35.17 -33.94 -16.59
C GLU A 4 34.45 -32.61 -16.43
N ILE A 5 33.12 -32.68 -16.34
CA ILE A 5 32.34 -31.53 -15.93
C ILE A 5 32.80 -31.20 -14.50
N ASN A 6 33.43 -30.04 -14.36
CA ASN A 6 34.07 -29.63 -13.13
C ASN A 6 32.97 -29.38 -12.09
N LYS A 7 32.70 -30.35 -11.21
CA LYS A 7 31.61 -30.32 -10.21
C LYS A 7 31.58 -29.02 -9.38
N ALA A 8 32.75 -28.39 -9.20
CA ALA A 8 32.88 -27.09 -8.56
C ALA A 8 32.15 -25.98 -9.34
N GLU A 9 32.30 -25.95 -10.68
CA GLU A 9 31.68 -24.97 -11.57
C GLU A 9 30.15 -25.16 -11.63
N GLU A 10 29.65 -26.39 -11.66
CA GLU A 10 28.22 -26.67 -11.58
C GLU A 10 27.63 -26.22 -10.24
N SER A 11 28.31 -26.51 -9.13
CA SER A 11 27.86 -26.10 -7.80
C SER A 11 27.84 -24.58 -7.63
N PHE A 12 28.76 -23.87 -8.27
CA PHE A 12 28.81 -22.41 -8.28
C PHE A 12 27.67 -21.82 -9.12
N LYS A 13 27.43 -22.36 -10.32
CA LYS A 13 26.31 -21.96 -11.19
C LYS A 13 24.96 -22.19 -10.52
N ALA A 14 24.77 -23.32 -9.83
CA ALA A 14 23.57 -23.61 -9.08
C ALA A 14 23.34 -22.57 -7.96
N LYS A 15 24.37 -22.27 -7.15
CA LYS A 15 24.29 -21.24 -6.09
C LYS A 15 23.99 -19.85 -6.64
N LEU A 16 24.57 -19.50 -7.79
CA LEU A 16 24.31 -18.23 -8.46
C LEU A 16 22.85 -18.13 -8.93
N SER A 17 22.32 -19.21 -9.52
CA SER A 17 20.92 -19.29 -9.95
C SER A 17 19.94 -19.15 -8.79
N THR A 18 20.18 -19.83 -7.66
CA THR A 18 19.33 -19.69 -6.46
C THR A 18 19.32 -18.25 -5.94
N ARG A 19 20.48 -17.58 -5.90
CA ARG A 19 20.57 -16.18 -5.47
C ARG A 19 19.84 -15.22 -6.40
N LEU A 20 19.83 -15.49 -7.71
CA LEU A 20 19.08 -14.69 -8.68
C LEU A 20 17.57 -14.83 -8.48
N ILE A 21 17.07 -16.05 -8.26
CA ILE A 21 15.66 -16.32 -7.97
C ILE A 21 15.23 -15.60 -6.68
N GLU A 22 16.02 -15.73 -5.60
CA GLU A 22 15.73 -15.02 -4.34
C GLU A 22 15.70 -13.49 -4.50
N ALA A 23 16.58 -12.94 -5.35
CA ALA A 23 16.62 -11.50 -5.62
C ALA A 23 15.38 -11.03 -6.40
N GLU A 24 14.95 -11.81 -7.41
CA GLU A 24 13.73 -11.55 -8.17
C GLU A 24 12.48 -11.61 -7.28
N GLU A 25 12.34 -12.66 -6.46
CA GLU A 25 11.23 -12.79 -5.52
C GLU A 25 11.17 -11.60 -4.54
N ARG A 26 12.32 -11.20 -3.99
CA ARG A 26 12.40 -10.00 -3.12
C ARG A 26 11.98 -8.73 -3.86
N GLY A 27 12.43 -8.56 -5.10
CA GLY A 27 12.03 -7.45 -5.96
C GLY A 27 10.51 -7.40 -6.19
N PHE A 28 9.92 -8.55 -6.50
CA PHE A 28 8.47 -8.70 -6.67
C PHE A 28 7.70 -8.32 -5.40
N TRP A 29 8.06 -8.88 -4.25
CA TRP A 29 7.39 -8.59 -2.98
C TRP A 29 7.54 -7.13 -2.53
N LYS A 30 8.67 -6.49 -2.87
CA LYS A 30 8.89 -5.06 -2.62
C LYS A 30 7.96 -4.22 -3.51
N GLY A 31 7.91 -4.50 -4.81
CA GLY A 31 7.01 -3.83 -5.74
C GLY A 31 5.54 -3.99 -5.36
N TYR A 32 5.13 -5.20 -4.95
CA TYR A 32 3.77 -5.48 -4.48
C TYR A 32 3.40 -4.65 -3.24
N ARG A 33 4.29 -4.60 -2.23
CA ARG A 33 4.08 -3.79 -1.02
C ARG A 33 3.99 -2.30 -1.31
N GLU A 34 4.85 -1.79 -2.19
CA GLU A 34 4.80 -0.39 -2.62
C GLU A 34 3.51 -0.07 -3.38
N GLY A 35 3.06 -0.98 -4.25
CA GLY A 35 1.78 -0.89 -4.95
C GLY A 35 0.60 -0.82 -3.98
N GLN A 36 0.55 -1.71 -2.99
CA GLN A 36 -0.48 -1.69 -1.95
C GLN A 36 -0.46 -0.38 -1.14
N LYS A 37 0.73 0.11 -0.77
CA LYS A 37 0.87 1.38 -0.04
C LYS A 37 0.34 2.56 -0.86
N LYS A 38 0.67 2.64 -2.15
CA LYS A 38 0.15 3.68 -3.05
C LYS A 38 -1.36 3.60 -3.21
N ALA A 39 -1.90 2.39 -3.37
CA ALA A 39 -3.34 2.17 -3.44
C ALA A 39 -4.03 2.63 -2.15
N ARG A 40 -3.49 2.26 -0.98
CA ARG A 40 -4.03 2.68 0.31
C ARG A 40 -4.06 4.20 0.47
N LEU A 41 -2.97 4.90 0.12
CA LEU A 41 -2.92 6.36 0.16
C LEU A 41 -3.96 7.01 -0.77
N LYS A 42 -4.19 6.43 -1.95
CA LYS A 42 -5.23 6.91 -2.88
C LYS A 42 -6.63 6.73 -2.28
N TRP A 43 -6.90 5.57 -1.69
CA TRP A 43 -8.18 5.30 -1.00
C TRP A 43 -8.40 6.24 0.19
N GLU A 44 -7.38 6.42 1.03
CA GLU A 44 -7.43 7.36 2.17
C GLU A 44 -7.75 8.78 1.71
N ARG A 45 -7.13 9.23 0.62
CA ARG A 45 -7.40 10.55 0.03
C ARG A 45 -8.86 10.68 -0.44
N VAL A 46 -9.36 9.71 -1.19
CA VAL A 46 -10.75 9.72 -1.69
C VAL A 46 -11.75 9.70 -0.54
N ALA A 47 -11.50 8.89 0.50
CA ALA A 47 -12.35 8.83 1.69
C ALA A 47 -12.43 10.20 2.41
N ARG A 48 -11.30 10.90 2.54
CA ARG A 48 -11.25 12.26 3.10
C ARG A 48 -12.00 13.27 2.24
N GLU A 49 -11.79 13.27 0.92
CA GLU A 49 -12.47 14.19 0.00
C GLU A 49 -13.99 14.01 0.02
N ASN A 50 -14.49 12.77 0.05
CA ASN A 50 -15.91 12.48 0.16
C ASN A 50 -16.48 12.90 1.52
N THR A 51 -15.77 12.62 2.61
CA THR A 51 -16.16 13.04 3.97
C THR A 51 -16.27 14.56 4.05
N LEU A 52 -15.34 15.31 3.47
CA LEU A 52 -15.39 16.78 3.43
C LEU A 52 -16.59 17.30 2.63
N LYS A 53 -16.96 16.65 1.51
CA LYS A 53 -18.19 17.01 0.77
C LYS A 53 -19.43 16.80 1.63
N MET A 54 -19.55 15.65 2.28
CA MET A 54 -20.67 15.34 3.18
C MET A 54 -20.76 16.34 4.35
N LEU A 55 -19.62 16.75 4.91
CA LEU A 55 -19.57 17.77 5.95
C LEU A 55 -20.04 19.14 5.42
N LYS A 56 -19.65 19.52 4.20
CA LYS A 56 -20.12 20.76 3.54
C LYS A 56 -21.62 20.72 3.23
N ASP A 57 -22.14 19.53 2.91
CA ASP A 57 -23.58 19.28 2.73
C ASP A 57 -24.33 19.22 4.08
N GLN A 58 -23.66 19.55 5.19
CA GLN A 58 -24.20 19.60 6.56
C GLN A 58 -24.75 18.25 7.04
N ILE A 59 -24.24 17.14 6.51
CA ILE A 59 -24.61 15.81 6.97
C ILE A 59 -24.05 15.60 8.39
N PRO A 60 -24.86 15.08 9.35
CA PRO A 60 -24.38 14.78 10.68
C PRO A 60 -23.20 13.81 10.68
N VAL A 61 -22.21 14.06 11.54
CA VAL A 61 -20.97 13.26 11.63
C VAL A 61 -21.30 11.78 11.87
N GLU A 62 -22.29 11.50 12.70
CA GLU A 62 -22.76 10.16 13.04
C GLU A 62 -23.23 9.40 11.80
N LYS A 63 -23.93 10.08 10.88
CA LYS A 63 -24.34 9.50 9.59
C LYS A 63 -23.16 9.33 8.65
N ILE A 64 -22.21 10.25 8.63
CA ILE A 64 -21.02 10.12 7.77
C ILE A 64 -20.22 8.88 8.14
N VAL A 65 -20.13 8.53 9.43
CA VAL A 65 -19.44 7.31 9.89
C VAL A 65 -20.03 6.04 9.27
N GLU A 66 -21.35 6.00 9.05
CA GLU A 66 -22.03 4.83 8.45
C GLU A 66 -21.65 4.61 6.97
N TYR A 67 -21.28 5.67 6.25
CA TYR A 67 -20.97 5.63 4.81
C TYR A 67 -19.49 5.88 4.50
N SER A 68 -18.67 6.13 5.52
CA SER A 68 -17.25 6.44 5.39
C SER A 68 -16.39 5.31 5.93
N LEU A 69 -15.24 5.11 5.30
CA LEU A 69 -14.19 4.21 5.82
C LEU A 69 -13.33 4.88 6.90
N LEU A 70 -13.62 6.14 7.24
CA LEU A 70 -12.95 6.86 8.31
C LEU A 70 -13.64 6.60 9.64
N ASP A 71 -12.85 6.49 10.71
CA ASP A 71 -13.38 6.45 12.05
C ASP A 71 -13.99 7.81 12.47
N LEU A 72 -14.81 7.76 13.52
CA LEU A 72 -15.50 8.93 14.06
C LEU A 72 -14.53 10.05 14.45
N GLU A 73 -13.36 9.71 15.00
CA GLU A 73 -12.39 10.68 15.48
C GLU A 73 -11.69 11.41 14.31
N ALA A 74 -11.38 10.69 13.23
CA ALA A 74 -10.84 11.25 12.01
C ALA A 74 -11.84 12.19 11.32
N ILE A 75 -13.12 11.84 11.32
CA ILE A 75 -14.17 12.71 10.75
C ILE A 75 -14.34 13.98 11.60
N LYS A 76 -14.31 13.87 12.93
CA LYS A 76 -14.32 15.03 13.83
C LYS A 76 -13.12 15.94 13.58
N LYS A 77 -11.89 15.39 13.54
CA LYS A 77 -10.68 16.15 13.21
C LYS A 77 -10.78 16.84 11.85
N LEU A 78 -11.34 16.18 10.84
CA LEU A 78 -11.55 16.80 9.52
C LEU A 78 -12.51 17.98 9.59
N LYS A 79 -13.62 17.85 10.33
CA LYS A 79 -14.57 18.93 10.58
C LYS A 79 -13.88 20.10 11.27
N ASP A 80 -13.23 19.87 12.39
CA ASP A 80 -12.57 20.93 13.18
C ASP A 80 -11.47 21.64 12.37
N THR A 81 -10.75 20.90 11.52
CA THR A 81 -9.63 21.49 10.74
C THR A 81 -10.10 22.26 9.50
N HIS A 82 -11.22 21.87 8.87
CA HIS A 82 -11.61 22.38 7.54
C HIS A 82 -12.95 23.12 7.52
N MET A 83 -13.78 22.98 8.55
CA MET A 83 -15.09 23.65 8.64
C MET A 83 -15.06 24.85 9.61
N ASP A 84 -14.21 24.85 10.64
CA ASP A 84 -14.07 25.98 11.58
C ASP A 84 -13.26 27.16 11.01
N GLN A 85 -12.85 27.09 9.73
CA GLN A 85 -12.18 28.18 9.00
C GLN A 85 -13.15 29.03 8.14
N CYS A 86 -14.46 28.80 8.23
CA CYS A 86 -15.49 29.57 7.52
C CYS A 86 -16.37 30.38 8.48
#